data_AF-A0A948T026-F1
#
_entry.id   AF-A0A948T026-F1
#
_cell.length_a   1.000
_cell.length_b   1.000
_cell.length_c   1.000
_cell.angle_alpha   90.00
_cell.angle_beta   90.00
_cell.angle_gamma   90.00
#
_symmetry.space_group_name_H-M   'P 1'
#
loop_
_entity.id
_entity.type
_entity.pdbx_description
1 polymer ?
#
loop_
_entity_poly.entity_id
_entity_poly.type
_entity_poly.pdbx_seq_one_letter_code
_entity_poly.pdbx_strand_id
1 'polypeptide(L)'
;MEKIQLTQFAALSILFGIMVISELVAKSTGGKVPGAFTISVLLLAGYWTILPTDLMETAGLTPTLFSMVVSMLVTHLGTLIGRQQMISH
;
A
#
# COMPACT_ATOMS: atom_id res chain seq x y z
N MET A 1 -29.46 8.37 0.97
CA MET A 1 -28.47 7.44 1.56
C MET A 1 -28.21 6.36 0.52
N GLU A 2 -27.63 6.75 -0.60
CA GLU A 2 -27.33 5.85 -1.70
C GLU A 2 -25.84 5.57 -1.58
N LYS A 3 -25.49 4.45 -0.93
CA LYS A 3 -24.11 3.97 -0.90
C LYS A 3 -23.74 3.77 -2.36
N ILE A 4 -22.90 4.66 -2.87
CA ILE A 4 -22.26 4.52 -4.18
C ILE A 4 -21.73 3.09 -4.18
N GLN A 5 -22.40 2.23 -4.95
CA GLN A 5 -21.91 0.89 -5.26
C GLN A 5 -20.69 1.15 -6.15
N LEU A 6 -19.56 1.47 -5.54
CA LEU A 6 -18.28 1.38 -6.22
C LEU A 6 -18.13 -0.10 -6.53
N THR A 7 -18.51 -0.46 -7.76
CA THR A 7 -18.15 -1.75 -8.34
C THR A 7 -16.69 -2.02 -8.00
N GLN A 8 -16.37 -3.21 -7.52
CA GLN A 8 -15.03 -3.60 -7.08
C GLN A 8 -13.91 -3.15 -8.04
N PHE A 9 -14.19 -3.13 -9.34
CA PHE A 9 -13.32 -2.60 -10.39
C PHE A 9 -12.96 -1.12 -10.26
N ALA A 10 -13.90 -0.26 -9.87
CA ALA A 10 -13.66 1.16 -9.66
C ALA A 10 -12.83 1.43 -8.39
N ALA A 11 -13.05 0.65 -7.32
CA ALA A 11 -12.24 0.76 -6.11
C ALA A 11 -10.78 0.34 -6.39
N LEU A 12 -10.59 -0.74 -7.15
CA LEU A 12 -9.27 -1.20 -7.58
C LEU A 12 -8.57 -0.19 -8.49
N SER A 13 -9.26 0.42 -9.46
CA SER A 13 -8.62 1.37 -10.39
C SER A 13 -8.11 2.62 -9.66
N ILE A 14 -8.86 3.11 -8.67
CA ILE A 14 -8.45 4.24 -7.83
C ILE A 14 -7.24 3.86 -6.97
N LEU A 15 -7.23 2.65 -6.39
CA LEU A 15 -6.07 2.16 -5.64
C LEU A 15 -4.83 2.01 -6.50
N PHE A 16 -4.96 1.51 -7.73
CA PHE A 16 -3.86 1.50 -8.68
C PHE A 16 -3.35 2.91 -8.98
N GLY A 17 -4.25 3.89 -9.14
CA GLY A 17 -3.88 5.29 -9.28
C GLY A 17 -3.07 5.81 -8.10
N ILE A 18 -3.51 5.52 -6.86
CA ILE A 18 -2.80 5.91 -5.63
C ILE A 18 -1.44 5.23 -5.54
N MET A 19 -1.34 3.95 -5.90
CA MET A 19 -0.06 3.23 -5.93
C MET A 19 0.92 3.89 -6.91
N VAL A 20 0.47 4.27 -8.11
CA VAL A 20 1.32 4.98 -9.10
C VAL A 20 1.80 6.32 -8.56
N ILE A 21 0.94 7.11 -7.92
CA ILE A 21 1.33 8.40 -7.34
C ILE A 21 2.30 8.18 -6.18
N SER A 22 2.08 7.16 -5.35
CA SER A 22 2.96 6.84 -4.22
C SER A 22 4.36 6.43 -4.68
N GLU A 23 4.46 5.69 -5.79
CA GLU A 23 5.71 5.32 -6.44
C GLU A 23 6.45 6.55 -6.97
N LEU A 24 5.69 7.49 -7.57
CA LEU A 24 6.22 8.75 -8.08
C LEU A 24 6.83 9.62 -6.97
N VAL A 25 6.14 9.69 -5.83
CA VAL A 25 6.63 10.39 -4.62
C VAL A 25 7.83 9.66 -4.02
N ALA A 26 7.83 8.32 -3.99
CA ALA A 26 8.97 7.53 -3.51
C ALA A 26 10.22 7.75 -4.37
N LYS A 27 10.06 7.81 -5.69
CA LYS A 27 11.13 8.16 -6.64
C LYS A 27 11.62 9.59 -6.44
N SER A 28 10.72 10.54 -6.23
CA SER A 28 11.07 11.94 -5.97
C SER A 28 11.84 12.11 -4.65
N THR A 29 11.52 11.32 -3.63
CA THR A 29 12.13 11.41 -2.28
C THR A 29 13.44 10.63 -2.15
N GLY A 30 13.93 10.02 -3.23
CA GLY A 30 15.20 9.28 -3.25
C GLY A 30 15.22 8.07 -2.32
N GLY A 31 14.08 7.42 -2.08
CA GLY A 31 13.98 6.18 -1.30
C GLY A 31 14.06 6.33 0.23
N LYS A 32 14.04 7.56 0.77
CA LYS A 32 14.07 7.78 2.23
C LYS A 32 12.76 7.43 2.94
N VAL A 33 11.64 7.47 2.23
CA VAL A 33 10.30 7.24 2.79
C VAL A 33 9.77 5.90 2.27
N PRO A 34 9.39 4.97 3.15
CA PRO A 34 8.74 3.73 2.74
C PRO A 34 7.47 4.02 1.93
N GLY A 35 7.29 3.35 0.78
CA GLY A 35 6.11 3.54 -0.07
C GLY A 35 4.78 3.34 0.67
N ALA A 36 4.75 2.43 1.64
CA ALA A 36 3.58 2.20 2.50
C ALA A 36 3.16 3.45 3.30
N PHE A 37 4.12 4.25 3.79
CA PHE A 37 3.81 5.47 4.52
C PHE A 37 3.20 6.53 3.60
N THR A 38 3.75 6.67 2.39
CA THR A 38 3.22 7.55 1.35
C THR A 38 1.78 7.18 0.98
N ILE A 39 1.47 5.88 0.85
CA ILE A 39 0.11 5.39 0.56
C ILE A 39 -0.85 5.77 1.70
N SER A 40 -0.45 5.62 2.96
CA SER A 40 -1.28 6.01 4.11
C SER A 40 -1.58 7.52 4.09
N VAL A 41 -0.57 8.37 3.84
CA VAL A 41 -0.77 9.83 3.75
C VAL A 41 -1.67 10.19 2.57
N LEU A 42 -1.53 9.52 1.42
CA LEU A 42 -2.40 9.72 0.25
C LEU A 42 -3.84 9.27 0.50
N LEU A 43 -4.06 8.17 1.22
CA LEU A 43 -5.38 7.72 1.64
C LEU A 43 -6.02 8.72 2.62
N LEU A 44 -5.25 9.24 3.57
CA LEU A 44 -5.68 10.30 4.49
C LEU A 44 -6.01 11.61 3.74
N ALA A 45 -5.25 11.98 2.72
CA ALA A 45 -5.56 13.14 1.88
C ALA A 45 -6.78 12.88 0.97
N GLY A 46 -6.91 11.67 0.44
CA GLY A 46 -8.04 11.22 -0.39
C GLY A 46 -9.36 11.08 0.38
N TYR A 47 -9.27 10.78 1.68
CA TYR A 47 -10.40 10.80 2.62
C TYR A 47 -11.09 12.16 2.65
N TRP A 48 -10.33 13.25 2.46
CA TRP A 48 -10.90 14.59 2.44
C TRP A 48 -11.71 14.87 1.16
N THR A 49 -11.23 14.44 -0.02
CA THR A 49 -11.73 14.98 -1.28
C THR A 49 -12.96 14.24 -1.82
N ILE A 50 -13.00 12.89 -1.83
CA ILE A 50 -14.08 12.12 -2.51
C ILE A 50 -14.22 10.65 -2.03
N LEU A 51 -13.30 10.08 -1.22
CA LEU A 51 -13.17 8.63 -1.08
C LEU A 51 -13.78 8.05 0.22
N PRO A 52 -14.64 7.01 0.13
CA PRO A 52 -15.17 6.31 1.29
C PRO A 52 -14.06 5.52 2.03
N THR A 53 -14.18 5.44 3.37
CA THR A 53 -13.25 4.73 4.26
C THR A 53 -13.06 3.26 3.90
N ASP A 54 -14.06 2.69 3.23
CA ASP A 54 -14.12 1.28 2.90
C ASP A 54 -13.47 0.98 1.54
N LEU A 55 -12.72 1.92 0.93
CA LEU A 55 -12.09 1.70 -0.38
C LEU A 55 -11.15 0.49 -0.38
N MET A 56 -10.39 0.32 0.70
CA MET A 56 -9.49 -0.82 0.90
C MET A 56 -10.29 -2.12 1.03
N GLU A 57 -11.36 -2.13 1.82
CA GLU A 57 -12.22 -3.29 2.02
C GLU A 57 -13.02 -3.65 0.75
N THR A 58 -13.53 -2.64 0.04
CA THR A 58 -14.27 -2.77 -1.23
C THR A 58 -13.38 -3.27 -2.36
N ALA A 59 -12.07 -2.97 -2.31
CA ALA A 59 -11.08 -3.52 -3.22
C ALA A 59 -10.63 -4.95 -2.87
N GLY A 60 -11.07 -5.51 -1.73
CA GLY A 60 -10.70 -6.84 -1.26
C GLY A 60 -9.40 -6.89 -0.46
N LEU A 61 -8.81 -5.74 -0.10
CA LEU A 61 -7.64 -5.66 0.79
C LEU A 61 -8.11 -5.73 2.24
N THR A 62 -8.41 -6.94 2.70
CA THR A 62 -8.76 -7.17 4.10
C THR A 62 -7.50 -7.10 5.00
N PRO A 63 -7.63 -6.68 6.27
CA PRO A 63 -6.51 -6.59 7.22
C PRO A 63 -5.74 -7.91 7.39
N THR A 64 -6.45 -9.04 7.32
CA THR A 64 -5.87 -10.39 7.40
C THR A 64 -4.95 -10.69 6.23
N LEU A 65 -5.41 -10.41 5.00
CA LEU A 65 -4.60 -10.60 3.79
C LEU A 65 -3.37 -9.69 3.81
N PHE A 66 -3.54 -8.43 4.19
CA PHE A 66 -2.44 -7.48 4.31
C PHE A 66 -1.35 -8.00 5.26
N SER A 67 -1.75 -8.46 6.45
CA SER A 67 -0.81 -8.98 7.46
C SER A 67 -0.07 -10.24 6.99
N MET A 68 -0.76 -11.14 6.28
CA MET A 68 -0.14 -12.33 5.69
C MET A 68 0.86 -11.97 4.58
N VAL A 69 0.49 -11.07 3.67
CA VAL A 69 1.36 -10.65 2.56
C VAL A 69 2.57 -9.88 3.09
N VAL A 70 2.39 -8.95 4.03
CA VAL A 70 3.50 -8.18 4.62
C VAL A 70 4.45 -9.09 5.37
N SER A 71 3.96 -10.03 6.19
CA SER A 71 4.83 -10.98 6.90
C SER A 71 5.60 -11.89 5.94
N MET A 72 4.97 -12.35 4.85
CA MET A 72 5.64 -13.12 3.80
C MET A 72 6.68 -12.28 3.03
N LEU A 73 6.37 -11.03 2.71
CA LEU A 73 7.28 -10.10 2.02
C LEU A 73 8.50 -9.77 2.89
N VAL A 74 8.29 -9.47 4.18
CA VAL A 74 9.36 -9.24 5.15
C VAL A 74 10.20 -10.49 5.32
N THR A 75 9.59 -11.67 5.35
CA THR A 75 10.31 -12.95 5.40
C THR A 75 11.16 -13.16 4.15
N HIS A 76 10.60 -12.93 2.95
CA HIS A 76 11.33 -13.04 1.69
C HIS A 76 12.53 -12.07 1.63
N LEU A 77 12.33 -10.81 2.01
CA LEU A 77 13.42 -9.83 2.14
C LEU A 77 14.46 -10.27 3.19
N GLY A 78 14.01 -10.79 4.33
CA GLY A 78 14.87 -11.33 5.38
C GLY A 78 15.69 -12.53 4.94
N THR A 79 15.16 -13.39 4.06
CA THR A 79 15.91 -14.52 3.48
C THR A 79 16.91 -14.09 2.40
N LEU A 80 16.64 -12.98 1.69
CA LEU A 80 17.55 -12.39 0.71
C LEU A 80 18.75 -11.71 1.37
N ILE A 81 18.58 -11.18 2.58
CA ILE A 81 19.70 -10.73 3.43
C ILE A 81 20.45 -12.00 3.87
N GLY A 82 21.36 -12.46 3.01
CA GLY A 82 22.13 -13.66 3.23
C GLY A 82 22.87 -13.54 4.56
N ARG A 83 22.73 -14.55 5.43
CA ARG A 83 23.44 -14.65 6.73
C ARG A 83 24.93 -14.32 6.63
N GLN A 84 25.54 -14.46 5.44
CA GLN A 84 26.92 -14.10 5.15
C GLN A 84 27.21 -12.58 5.24
N GLN A 85 26.28 -11.71 4.84
CA GLN A 85 26.47 -10.25 4.91
C GLN A 85 26.33 -9.69 6.34
N MET A 86 25.62 -10.39 7.23
CA MET A 86 25.47 -10.00 8.64
C MET A 86 26.60 -10.50 9.55
N ILE A 87 27.36 -11.52 9.14
CA ILE A 87 28.47 -12.10 9.93
C ILE A 87 29.83 -11.52 9.49
N SER A 88 29.92 -10.97 8.28
CA SER A 88 31.13 -10.33 7.74
C SER A 88 31.33 -8.88 8.23
N HIS A 89 30.54 -8.41 9.19
CA HIS A 89 30.61 -7.09 9.79
C HIS A 89 30.60 -7.16 11.32
#